data_AF-A0A3N5G9I9-F1
#
_entry.id   AF-A0A3N5G9I9-F1
#
_cell.length_a   1.000
_cell.length_b   1.000
_cell.length_c   1.000
_cell.angle_alpha   90.00
_cell.angle_beta   90.00
_cell.angle_gamma   90.00
#
_symmetry.space_group_name_H-M   'P 1'
#
loop_
_entity.id
_entity.type
_entity.pdbx_description
1 polymer ?
#
loop_
_entity_poly.entity_id
_entity_poly.type
_entity_poly.pdbx_seq_one_letter_code
_entity_poly.pdbx_strand_id
1 'polypeptide(L)'
;MRWPRGTAAGTPRSGGDAGVMRVEILPDVDGAARWAAMFIAARARKAVRERGRFLVALSGGETSVPMLTALAQLRLPWRCVELFQADERAAPFGSAARNLTRLDELLVSRVSLSPQSVHPMPVENADLVAAAAGYAGNLVAVAGAPPVLDLVHLGLGDDG
;
A
#
# COMPACT_ATOMS: atom_id res chain seq x y z
N MET A 1 23.64 -17.33 -17.97
CA MET A 1 22.75 -16.81 -19.03
C MET A 1 22.96 -15.31 -19.15
N ARG A 2 23.34 -14.81 -20.33
CA ARG A 2 23.63 -13.38 -20.62
C ARG A 2 22.51 -12.85 -21.51
N TRP A 3 21.88 -11.74 -21.11
CA TRP A 3 20.88 -11.06 -21.94
C TRP A 3 21.57 -10.18 -23.00
N PRO A 4 21.12 -10.21 -24.28
CA PRO A 4 21.74 -9.41 -25.34
C PRO A 4 21.25 -7.94 -25.31
N ARG A 5 22.15 -6.99 -25.57
CA ARG A 5 21.82 -5.57 -25.73
C ARG A 5 21.28 -5.33 -27.15
N GLY A 6 19.99 -5.00 -27.27
CA GLY A 6 19.36 -4.56 -28.51
C GLY A 6 19.30 -3.03 -28.57
N THR A 7 19.84 -2.45 -29.64
CA THR A 7 19.72 -1.03 -30.01
C THR A 7 18.34 -0.75 -30.59
N ALA A 8 17.59 0.19 -30.01
CA ALA A 8 16.28 0.61 -30.50
C ALA A 8 16.40 1.83 -31.44
N ALA A 9 15.87 1.70 -32.65
CA ALA A 9 15.47 2.83 -33.48
C ALA A 9 14.12 2.48 -34.14
N GLY A 10 13.04 3.02 -33.59
CA GLY A 10 11.68 2.87 -34.10
C GLY A 10 10.85 4.09 -33.69
N THR A 11 10.22 4.73 -34.68
CA THR A 11 9.47 5.99 -34.58
C THR A 11 8.25 5.86 -33.66
N PRO A 12 7.88 6.88 -32.85
CA PRO A 12 6.80 6.73 -31.89
C PRO A 12 5.44 6.77 -32.59
N ARG A 13 4.58 5.76 -32.33
CA ARG A 13 3.14 5.86 -32.57
C ARG A 13 2.48 6.38 -31.30
N SER A 14 1.67 7.44 -31.44
CA SER A 14 0.88 8.04 -30.38
C SER A 14 -0.23 7.08 -29.91
N GLY A 15 -0.07 6.55 -28.70
CA GLY A 15 -1.08 5.84 -27.90
C GLY A 15 -0.89 6.25 -26.44
N GLY A 16 -2.00 6.33 -25.69
CA GLY A 16 -2.09 6.95 -24.35
C GLY A 16 -0.96 6.58 -23.38
N ASP A 17 -0.61 7.53 -22.52
CA ASP A 17 0.51 7.52 -21.58
C ASP A 17 0.50 6.27 -20.69
N ALA A 18 1.08 5.18 -21.19
CA ALA A 18 1.40 3.99 -20.42
C ALA A 18 2.44 4.42 -19.38
N GLY A 19 2.00 4.46 -18.11
CA GLY A 19 2.76 5.05 -17.01
C GLY A 19 4.23 4.60 -17.02
N VAL A 20 5.12 5.59 -17.08
CA VAL A 20 6.57 5.35 -17.04
C VAL A 20 6.92 4.60 -15.76
N MET A 21 7.35 3.35 -15.90
CA MET A 21 7.91 2.57 -14.79
C MET A 21 9.19 3.26 -14.32
N ARG A 22 9.21 3.68 -13.06
CA ARG A 22 10.39 4.26 -12.42
C ARG A 22 11.02 3.23 -11.49
N VAL A 23 12.30 2.98 -11.68
CA VAL A 23 13.11 2.11 -10.83
C VAL A 23 14.09 2.97 -10.06
N GLU A 24 14.07 2.85 -8.75
CA GLU A 24 15.00 3.52 -7.83
C GLU A 24 15.82 2.42 -7.14
N ILE A 25 17.15 2.50 -7.26
CA ILE A 25 18.07 1.53 -6.64
C ILE A 25 18.78 2.21 -5.48
N LEU A 26 18.59 1.67 -4.28
CA LEU A 26 19.14 2.23 -3.05
C LEU A 26 20.29 1.34 -2.53
N PRO A 27 21.24 1.88 -1.75
CA PRO A 27 22.42 1.14 -1.32
C PRO A 27 22.12 -0.08 -0.43
N ASP A 28 21.05 -0.02 0.34
CA ASP A 28 20.66 -1.03 1.32
C ASP A 28 19.14 -1.03 1.58
N VAL A 29 18.70 -2.06 2.32
CA VAL A 29 17.28 -2.28 2.69
C VAL A 29 16.73 -1.10 3.51
N ASP A 30 17.52 -0.57 4.44
CA ASP A 30 17.08 0.54 5.29
C ASP A 30 16.92 1.84 4.50
N GLY A 31 17.78 2.08 3.51
CA GLY A 31 17.72 3.18 2.57
C GLY A 31 16.48 3.08 1.69
N ALA A 32 16.19 1.90 1.15
CA ALA A 32 14.96 1.63 0.41
C ALA A 32 13.71 1.86 1.28
N ALA A 33 13.72 1.38 2.52
CA ALA A 33 12.62 1.55 3.45
C ALA A 33 12.35 3.01 3.82
N ARG A 34 13.40 3.79 4.15
CA ARG A 34 13.29 5.23 4.42
C ARG A 34 12.78 5.98 3.19
N TRP A 35 13.29 5.64 2.01
CA TRP A 35 12.84 6.24 0.77
C TRP A 35 11.35 5.97 0.51
N ALA A 36 10.90 4.72 0.68
CA ALA A 36 9.51 4.33 0.51
C ALA A 36 8.58 5.04 1.51
N ALA A 37 8.96 5.13 2.78
CA ALA A 37 8.22 5.88 3.79
C ALA A 37 8.09 7.36 3.42
N MET A 38 9.18 7.99 2.97
CA MET A 38 9.17 9.39 2.50
C MET A 38 8.34 9.58 1.23
N PHE A 39 8.34 8.60 0.32
CA PHE A 39 7.52 8.62 -0.88
C PHE A 39 6.02 8.58 -0.53
N ILE A 40 5.61 7.63 0.32
CA ILE A 40 4.23 7.55 0.83
C ILE A 40 3.84 8.86 1.51
N ALA A 41 4.71 9.38 2.37
CA ALA A 41 4.47 10.64 3.08
C ALA A 41 4.28 11.84 2.14
N ALA A 42 5.08 11.94 1.08
CA ALA A 42 4.94 12.99 0.08
C ALA A 42 3.61 12.88 -0.70
N ARG A 43 3.20 11.64 -1.05
CA ARG A 43 1.92 11.38 -1.72
C ARG A 43 0.73 11.71 -0.83
N ALA A 44 0.79 11.32 0.44
CA ALA A 44 -0.23 11.64 1.44
C ALA A 44 -0.42 13.15 1.60
N ARG A 45 0.67 13.91 1.81
CA ARG A 45 0.60 15.37 1.92
C ARG A 45 0.05 16.03 0.66
N LYS A 46 0.43 15.53 -0.52
CA LYS A 46 -0.09 16.04 -1.79
C LYS A 46 -1.59 15.78 -1.93
N ALA A 47 -2.02 14.53 -1.75
CA ALA A 47 -3.42 14.12 -1.88
C ALA A 47 -4.32 14.88 -0.89
N VAL A 48 -3.91 15.00 0.37
CA VAL A 48 -4.69 15.74 1.38
C VAL A 48 -4.80 17.22 1.04
N ARG A 49 -3.74 17.87 0.53
CA ARG A 49 -3.83 19.27 0.09
C ARG A 49 -4.78 19.46 -1.10
N GLU A 50 -4.84 18.51 -2.01
CA GLU A 50 -5.63 18.61 -3.25
C GLU A 50 -7.08 18.16 -3.07
N ARG A 51 -7.32 17.14 -2.24
CA ARG A 51 -8.60 16.41 -2.15
C ARG A 51 -9.12 16.25 -0.72
N GLY A 52 -8.39 16.73 0.29
CA GLY A 52 -8.76 16.60 1.71
C GLY A 52 -8.58 15.20 2.30
N ARG A 53 -8.18 14.21 1.51
CA ARG A 53 -7.97 12.81 1.94
C ARG A 53 -6.85 12.11 1.17
N PHE A 54 -6.32 11.03 1.74
CA PHE A 54 -5.36 10.13 1.12
C PHE A 54 -5.79 8.68 1.32
N LEU A 55 -6.05 7.96 0.23
CA LEU A 55 -6.45 6.55 0.25
C LEU A 55 -5.25 5.67 -0.10
N VAL A 56 -4.85 4.81 0.83
CA VAL A 56 -3.67 3.95 0.68
C VAL A 56 -4.00 2.50 0.99
N ALA A 57 -3.49 1.57 0.19
CA ALA A 57 -3.46 0.16 0.54
C ALA A 57 -2.02 -0.27 0.91
N LEU A 58 -1.86 -0.96 2.04
CA LEU A 58 -0.58 -1.48 2.51
C LEU A 58 -0.61 -3.00 2.56
N SER A 59 0.43 -3.63 2.01
CA SER A 59 0.71 -5.06 2.18
C SER A 59 1.47 -5.33 3.48
N GLY A 60 1.42 -6.58 3.94
CA GLY A 60 2.30 -7.05 5.01
C GLY A 60 3.71 -7.40 4.52
N GLY A 61 4.30 -8.42 5.15
CA GLY A 61 5.65 -8.95 4.82
C GLY A 61 6.75 -8.46 5.76
N GLU A 62 7.90 -9.14 5.72
CA GLU A 62 9.07 -8.77 6.52
C GLU A 62 9.76 -7.51 5.97
N THR A 63 9.82 -7.38 4.65
CA THR A 63 10.46 -6.24 3.96
C THR A 63 9.73 -4.92 4.19
N SER A 64 8.46 -4.95 4.58
CA SER A 64 7.70 -3.73 4.91
C SER A 64 7.92 -3.24 6.34
N VAL A 65 8.47 -4.05 7.25
CA VAL A 65 8.66 -3.68 8.67
C VAL A 65 9.49 -2.40 8.85
N PRO A 66 10.68 -2.25 8.21
CA PRO A 66 11.47 -1.04 8.39
C PRO A 66 10.78 0.18 7.77
N MET A 67 10.03 -0.01 6.68
CA MET A 67 9.28 1.05 6.00
C MET A 67 8.12 1.54 6.88
N LEU A 68 7.30 0.63 7.41
CA LEU A 68 6.18 0.97 8.30
C LEU A 68 6.66 1.68 9.57
N THR A 69 7.76 1.19 10.15
CA THR A 69 8.39 1.80 11.33
C THR A 69 8.88 3.22 11.03
N ALA A 70 9.55 3.43 9.89
CA ALA A 70 9.98 4.76 9.46
C ALA A 70 8.78 5.69 9.17
N LEU A 71 7.74 5.17 8.52
CA LEU A 71 6.52 5.93 8.20
C LEU A 71 5.81 6.43 9.46
N ALA A 72 5.72 5.60 10.51
CA ALA A 72 5.12 5.97 11.79
C ALA A 72 5.81 7.15 12.48
N GLN A 73 7.09 7.39 12.19
CA GLN A 73 7.87 8.52 12.73
C GLN A 73 7.64 9.82 11.95
N LEU A 74 7.04 9.76 10.76
CA LEU A 74 6.83 10.93 9.92
C LEU A 74 5.56 11.70 10.32
N ARG A 75 5.66 13.03 10.29
CA ARG A 75 4.50 13.90 10.47
C ARG A 75 3.61 13.85 9.24
N LEU A 76 2.42 13.28 9.39
CA LEU A 76 1.39 13.16 8.36
C LEU A 76 0.02 13.60 8.88
N PRO A 77 -0.87 14.07 7.98
CA PRO A 77 -2.26 14.36 8.32
C PRO A 77 -3.05 13.06 8.51
N TRP A 78 -2.70 12.25 9.51
CA TRP A 78 -3.25 10.90 9.74
C TRP A 78 -4.77 10.84 9.85
N ARG A 79 -5.40 11.92 10.32
CA ARG A 79 -6.87 12.08 10.38
C ARG A 79 -7.54 12.14 9.01
N CYS A 80 -6.77 12.34 7.94
CA CYS A 80 -7.24 12.40 6.56
C CYS A 80 -6.81 11.16 5.75
N VAL A 81 -6.27 10.13 6.40
CA VAL A 81 -5.79 8.91 5.74
C VAL A 81 -6.82 7.82 5.89
N GLU A 82 -7.21 7.20 4.78
CA GLU A 82 -7.99 5.95 4.72
C GLU A 82 -7.02 4.81 4.38
N LEU A 83 -6.89 3.85 5.29
CA LEU A 83 -5.93 2.74 5.19
C LEU A 83 -6.67 1.44 4.90
N PHE A 84 -6.35 0.85 3.76
CA PHE A 84 -6.79 -0.47 3.32
C PHE A 84 -5.66 -1.49 3.47
N GLN A 85 -6.01 -2.76 3.60
CA GLN A 85 -5.07 -3.86 3.39
C GLN A 85 -5.02 -4.21 1.90
N ALA A 86 -3.82 -4.44 1.37
CA ALA A 86 -3.66 -4.94 -0.01
C ALA A 86 -3.99 -6.44 -0.10
N ASP A 87 -3.59 -7.19 0.93
CA ASP A 87 -3.82 -8.62 1.11
C ASP A 87 -3.98 -8.95 2.60
N GLU A 88 -4.54 -10.12 2.90
CA GLU A 88 -4.65 -10.62 4.28
C GLU A 88 -4.71 -12.16 4.31
N ARG A 89 -4.20 -12.74 5.40
CA ARG A 89 -4.16 -14.18 5.64
C ARG A 89 -5.38 -14.57 6.45
N ALA A 90 -6.14 -15.58 6.02
CA ALA A 90 -7.25 -16.11 6.80
C ALA A 90 -6.73 -16.81 8.07
N ALA A 91 -6.75 -16.08 9.17
CA ALA A 91 -6.29 -16.52 10.48
C ALA A 91 -7.06 -15.78 11.59
N PRO A 92 -7.10 -16.34 12.82
CA PRO A 92 -7.77 -15.70 13.95
C PRO A 92 -7.28 -14.28 14.22
N PHE A 93 -8.17 -13.44 14.77
CA PHE A 93 -7.85 -12.09 15.20
C PHE A 93 -6.65 -12.08 16.16
N GLY A 94 -5.72 -11.15 15.95
CA GLY A 94 -4.50 -11.04 16.75
C GLY A 94 -3.42 -12.09 16.44
N SER A 95 -3.64 -13.02 15.50
CA SER A 95 -2.59 -13.95 15.06
C SER A 95 -1.41 -13.20 14.46
N ALA A 96 -0.19 -13.65 14.76
CA ALA A 96 1.04 -13.09 14.19
C ALA A 96 1.17 -13.30 12.66
N ALA A 97 0.38 -14.21 12.09
CA ALA A 97 0.32 -14.43 10.64
C ALA A 97 -0.46 -13.33 9.89
N ARG A 98 -1.31 -12.57 10.61
CA ARG A 98 -2.15 -11.51 10.05
C ARG A 98 -1.34 -10.27 9.72
N ASN A 99 -1.58 -9.71 8.54
CA ASN A 99 -1.06 -8.40 8.16
C ASN A 99 -1.64 -7.31 9.08
N LEU A 100 -2.91 -7.42 9.49
CA LEU A 100 -3.55 -6.45 10.37
C LEU A 100 -2.84 -6.33 11.72
N THR A 101 -2.50 -7.45 12.36
CA THR A 101 -1.78 -7.46 13.65
C THR A 101 -0.48 -6.67 13.54
N ARG A 102 0.31 -6.94 12.50
CA ARG A 102 1.59 -6.25 12.27
C ARG A 102 1.41 -4.77 11.92
N LEU A 103 0.42 -4.44 11.09
CA LEU A 103 0.10 -3.04 10.74
C LEU A 103 -0.31 -2.25 11.99
N ASP A 104 -1.05 -2.87 12.90
CA ASP A 104 -1.45 -2.26 14.16
C ASP A 104 -0.24 -1.98 15.06
N GLU A 105 0.59 -2.99 15.29
CA GLU A 105 1.79 -2.91 16.13
C GLU A 105 2.80 -1.87 15.64
N LEU A 106 3.01 -1.78 14.32
CA LEU A 106 4.05 -0.95 13.72
C LEU A 106 3.59 0.46 13.36
N LEU A 107 2.30 0.64 13.02
CA LEU A 107 1.79 1.88 12.47
C LEU A 107 0.52 2.38 13.18
N VAL A 108 -0.59 1.65 13.11
CA VAL A 108 -1.92 2.19 13.51
C VAL A 108 -1.92 2.62 14.98
N SER A 109 -1.39 1.80 15.88
CA SER A 109 -1.29 2.12 17.31
C SER A 109 -0.35 3.28 17.64
N ARG A 110 0.50 3.70 16.69
CA ARG A 110 1.55 4.71 16.89
C ARG A 110 1.21 6.08 16.31
N VAL A 111 0.10 6.19 15.58
CA VAL A 111 -0.26 7.42 14.84
C VAL A 111 -1.70 7.84 15.12
N SER A 112 -2.02 9.11 14.86
CA SER A 112 -3.37 9.65 15.10
C SER A 112 -4.35 9.35 13.96
N LEU A 113 -4.44 8.09 13.56
CA LEU A 113 -5.39 7.60 12.56
C LEU A 113 -6.72 7.22 13.23
N SER A 114 -7.84 7.54 12.59
CA SER A 114 -9.16 7.22 13.15
C SER A 114 -9.44 5.72 13.01
N PRO A 115 -9.97 5.02 14.02
CA PRO A 115 -10.29 3.59 13.88
C PRO A 115 -11.22 3.29 12.70
N GLN A 116 -12.15 4.20 12.39
CA GLN A 116 -13.07 4.09 11.26
C GLN A 116 -12.39 4.25 9.88
N SER A 117 -11.17 4.77 9.86
CA SER A 117 -10.37 4.93 8.65
C SER A 117 -9.39 3.77 8.43
N VAL A 118 -9.46 2.72 9.25
CA VAL A 118 -8.81 1.44 8.99
C VAL A 118 -9.86 0.49 8.42
N HIS A 119 -9.59 -0.04 7.25
CA HIS A 119 -10.46 -0.97 6.52
C HIS A 119 -9.80 -2.35 6.52
N PRO A 120 -10.02 -3.18 7.55
CA PRO A 120 -9.48 -4.53 7.60
C PRO A 120 -10.27 -5.48 6.67
N MET A 121 -9.58 -6.46 6.10
CA MET A 121 -10.23 -7.58 5.40
C MET A 121 -10.90 -8.52 6.41
N PRO A 122 -12.19 -8.87 6.24
CA PRO A 122 -12.95 -9.65 7.22
C PRO A 122 -12.71 -11.17 7.09
N VAL A 123 -11.46 -11.59 7.22
CA VAL A 123 -11.03 -12.98 6.97
C VAL A 123 -11.37 -13.95 8.10
N GLU A 124 -11.94 -13.47 9.20
CA GLU A 124 -12.53 -14.29 10.26
C GLU A 124 -13.90 -14.85 9.88
N ASN A 125 -14.52 -14.37 8.80
CA ASN A 125 -15.79 -14.88 8.31
C ASN A 125 -15.62 -16.32 7.79
N ALA A 126 -16.56 -17.19 8.14
CA ALA A 126 -16.60 -18.56 7.63
C ALA A 126 -16.75 -18.61 6.09
N ASP A 127 -17.49 -17.66 5.50
CA ASP A 127 -17.60 -17.49 4.06
C ASP A 127 -16.63 -16.41 3.57
N LEU A 128 -15.44 -16.84 3.15
CA LEU A 128 -14.39 -15.96 2.64
C LEU A 128 -14.76 -15.31 1.29
N VAL A 129 -15.64 -15.94 0.49
CA VAL A 129 -16.07 -15.37 -0.79
C VAL A 129 -17.00 -14.19 -0.54
N ALA A 130 -17.98 -14.37 0.33
CA ALA A 130 -18.84 -13.27 0.77
C ALA A 130 -18.04 -12.15 1.47
N ALA A 131 -17.05 -12.52 2.28
CA ALA A 131 -16.14 -11.58 2.94
C ALA A 131 -15.35 -10.72 1.93
N ALA A 132 -14.77 -11.35 0.90
CA ALA A 132 -14.05 -10.65 -0.16
C ALA A 132 -14.96 -9.72 -0.96
N ALA A 133 -16.19 -10.17 -1.28
CA ALA A 133 -17.20 -9.33 -1.94
C ALA A 133 -17.59 -8.11 -1.08
N GLY A 134 -17.74 -8.30 0.24
CA GLY A 134 -17.99 -7.22 1.18
C GLY A 134 -16.85 -6.20 1.23
N TYR A 135 -15.60 -6.67 1.24
CA TYR A 135 -14.42 -5.81 1.20
C TYR A 135 -14.32 -5.01 -0.12
N ALA A 136 -14.63 -5.65 -1.25
CA ALA A 136 -14.72 -4.96 -2.55
C ALA A 136 -15.83 -3.90 -2.56
N GLY A 137 -16.99 -4.20 -1.94
CA GLY A 137 -18.07 -3.22 -1.75
C GLY A 137 -17.64 -2.03 -0.89
N ASN A 138 -16.87 -2.27 0.18
CA ASN A 138 -16.31 -1.21 1.01
C ASN A 138 -15.32 -0.32 0.24
N LEU A 139 -14.43 -0.93 -0.55
CA LEU A 139 -13.53 -0.19 -1.46
C LEU A 139 -14.33 0.73 -2.38
N VAL A 140 -15.41 0.25 -2.98
CA VAL A 140 -16.27 1.07 -3.85
C VAL A 140 -16.94 2.22 -3.07
N ALA A 141 -17.45 1.94 -1.88
CA ALA A 141 -18.13 2.93 -1.05
C ALA A 141 -17.20 4.09 -0.64
N VAL A 142 -15.93 3.80 -0.35
CA VAL A 142 -14.96 4.80 0.13
C VAL A 142 -14.18 5.45 -1.02
N ALA A 143 -13.76 4.66 -2.01
CA ALA A 143 -12.86 5.05 -3.08
C ALA A 143 -13.54 5.34 -4.43
N GLY A 144 -14.86 5.13 -4.53
CA GLY A 144 -15.65 5.38 -5.73
C GLY A 144 -15.88 4.15 -6.62
N ALA A 145 -16.59 4.34 -7.72
CA ALA A 145 -16.90 3.30 -8.70
C ALA A 145 -16.40 3.72 -10.11
N PRO A 146 -15.30 3.16 -10.64
CA PRO A 146 -14.44 2.15 -10.03
C PRO A 146 -13.63 2.72 -8.84
N PRO A 147 -13.15 1.86 -7.91
CA PRO A 147 -12.38 2.31 -6.76
C PRO A 147 -11.01 2.84 -7.22
N VAL A 148 -10.65 4.04 -6.78
CA VAL A 148 -9.35 4.65 -7.08
C VAL A 148 -8.63 4.99 -5.77
N LEU A 149 -7.49 4.34 -5.55
CA LEU A 149 -6.58 4.62 -4.44
C LEU A 149 -5.48 5.57 -4.90
N ASP A 150 -4.97 6.40 -3.99
CA ASP A 150 -3.85 7.29 -4.28
C ASP A 150 -2.51 6.53 -4.34
N LEU A 151 -2.38 5.44 -3.57
CA LEU A 151 -1.19 4.60 -3.51
C LEU A 151 -1.53 3.16 -3.09
N VAL A 152 -0.90 2.19 -3.75
CA VAL A 152 -0.89 0.78 -3.33
C VAL A 152 0.56 0.36 -3.11
N HIS A 153 0.89 -0.07 -1.89
CA HIS A 153 2.18 -0.65 -1.54
C HIS A 153 2.08 -2.17 -1.63
N LEU A 154 2.98 -2.77 -2.41
CA LEU A 154 3.08 -4.21 -2.59
C LEU A 154 4.49 -4.69 -2.23
N GLY A 155 4.57 -5.80 -1.52
CA GLY A 155 5.78 -6.62 -1.47
C GLY A 155 5.84 -7.54 -2.69
N LEU A 156 7.05 -7.91 -3.10
CA LEU A 156 7.29 -8.91 -4.15
C LEU A 156 8.10 -10.05 -3.54
N GLY A 157 7.63 -11.27 -3.69
CA GLY A 157 8.36 -12.48 -3.30
C GLY A 157 9.43 -12.85 -4.32
N ASP A 158 10.21 -13.89 -4.03
CA ASP A 158 11.18 -14.44 -4.97
C ASP A 158 10.51 -15.06 -6.21
N ASP A 159 9.24 -15.42 -6.10
CA ASP A 159 8.39 -16.02 -7.13
C ASP A 159 7.57 -15.01 -7.96
N GLY A 160 7.62 -13.73 -7.62
CA GLY A 160 6.93 -12.64 -8.31
C GLY A 160 5.58 -12.29 -7.69
#